data_AF-A0A453SIL5-F1
#
_entry.id   AF-A0A453SIL5-F1
#
_cell.length_a   1.000
_cell.length_b   1.000
_cell.length_c   1.000
_cell.angle_alpha   90.00
_cell.angle_beta   90.00
_cell.angle_gamma   90.00
#
_symmetry.space_group_name_H-M   'P 1'
#
loop_
_entity.id
_entity.type
_entity.pdbx_description
1 polymer ?
#
loop_
_entity_poly.entity_id
_entity_poly.type
_entity_poly.pdbx_seq_one_letter_code
_entity_poly.pdbx_strand_id
1 'polypeptide(L)'
;MIECNIVGGNWIELPARMYSKATRIMSYCQLELDCLYSDLVSHGPEGEYSKMALFCILSFDIEFAGRKGYFPEPNHDPVIQVYFITFVF
;
A
#
# COMPACT_ATOMS: atom_id res chain seq x y z
N MET A 1 -5.88 -9.36 14.79
CA MET A 1 -6.28 -9.99 13.49
C MET A 1 -7.08 -11.25 13.77
N ILE A 2 -6.56 -12.16 14.59
CA ILE A 2 -7.22 -13.43 14.97
C ILE A 2 -8.57 -13.15 15.66
N GLU A 3 -8.60 -12.20 16.59
CA GLU A 3 -9.77 -11.87 17.42
C GLU A 3 -10.96 -11.34 16.61
N CYS A 4 -10.69 -10.70 15.47
CA CYS A 4 -11.69 -10.16 14.55
C CYS A 4 -11.89 -11.04 13.30
N ASN A 5 -11.27 -12.23 13.24
CA ASN A 5 -11.26 -13.10 12.06
C ASN A 5 -10.82 -12.36 10.77
N ILE A 6 -9.81 -11.51 10.86
CA ILE A 6 -9.26 -10.77 9.71
C ILE A 6 -8.13 -11.58 9.08
N VAL A 7 -8.25 -11.86 7.78
CA VAL A 7 -7.24 -12.57 6.98
C VAL A 7 -6.47 -11.60 6.05
N GLY A 8 -5.47 -12.09 5.32
CA GLY A 8 -4.77 -11.31 4.30
C GLY A 8 -5.64 -11.06 3.06
N GLY A 9 -5.58 -9.86 2.48
CA GLY A 9 -6.39 -9.50 1.30
C GLY A 9 -7.89 -9.35 1.57
N ASN A 10 -8.27 -9.16 2.84
CA ASN A 10 -9.65 -9.15 3.31
C ASN A 10 -10.35 -7.81 3.06
N TRP A 11 -11.66 -7.85 2.77
CA TRP A 11 -12.49 -6.66 2.78
C TRP A 11 -12.88 -6.30 4.21
N ILE A 12 -12.69 -5.04 4.58
CA ILE A 12 -13.04 -4.51 5.89
C ILE A 12 -14.08 -3.43 5.69
N GLU A 13 -15.19 -3.54 6.42
CA GLU A 13 -16.24 -2.53 6.44
C GLU A 13 -16.21 -1.76 7.76
N LEU A 14 -16.39 -0.44 7.63
CA LEU A 14 -16.61 0.48 8.73
C LEU A 14 -18.06 0.96 8.68
N PRO A 15 -18.94 0.44 9.56
CA PRO A 15 -20.32 0.86 9.60
C PRO A 15 -20.44 2.37 9.83
N ALA A 16 -21.45 2.98 9.21
CA ALA A 16 -21.70 4.41 9.37
C ALA A 16 -21.81 4.79 10.86
N ARG A 17 -21.22 5.92 11.23
CA ARG A 17 -21.15 6.47 12.61
C ARG A 17 -20.26 5.70 13.60
N MET A 18 -19.65 4.60 13.18
CA MET A 18 -18.69 3.85 14.00
C MET A 18 -17.23 4.24 13.75
N TYR A 19 -17.03 5.34 13.03
CA TYR A 19 -15.72 5.91 12.78
C TYR A 19 -15.82 7.45 12.82
N SER A 20 -14.70 8.09 13.15
CA SER A 20 -14.52 9.53 13.06
C SER A 20 -13.36 9.86 12.13
N LYS A 21 -13.33 11.08 11.59
CA LYS A 21 -12.13 11.57 10.91
C LYS A 21 -10.97 11.59 11.90
N ALA A 22 -9.78 11.19 11.44
CA ALA A 22 -8.59 11.21 12.28
C ALA A 22 -8.32 12.61 12.84
N THR A 23 -8.06 12.67 14.15
CA THR A 23 -7.84 13.96 14.85
C THR A 23 -6.53 14.62 14.39
N ARG A 24 -5.55 13.82 14.01
CA ARG A 24 -4.26 14.25 13.47
C ARG A 24 -3.97 13.45 12.21
N ILE A 25 -3.89 14.14 11.08
CA ILE A 25 -3.49 13.52 9.82
C ILE A 25 -1.99 13.27 9.86
N MET A 26 -1.59 12.01 9.67
CA MET A 26 -0.18 11.61 9.60
C MET A 26 0.18 10.92 8.29
N SER A 27 -0.81 10.55 7.47
CA SER A 27 -0.60 9.87 6.19
C SER A 27 -0.81 10.80 4.99
N TYR A 28 -0.44 10.31 3.80
CA TYR A 28 -0.79 10.92 2.51
C TYR A 28 -2.05 10.29 1.89
N CYS A 29 -2.77 9.45 2.64
CA CYS A 29 -3.98 8.79 2.16
C CYS A 29 -5.13 9.81 2.01
N GLN A 30 -6.06 9.53 1.10
CA GLN A 30 -7.23 10.38 0.90
C GLN A 30 -8.21 10.32 2.08
N LEU A 31 -8.29 9.18 2.75
CA LEU A 31 -9.15 8.93 3.90
C LEU A 31 -8.29 8.47 5.08
N GLU A 32 -8.42 9.14 6.21
CA GLU A 32 -7.77 8.78 7.48
C GLU A 32 -8.84 8.85 8.58
N LEU A 33 -9.14 7.70 9.18
CA LEU A 33 -10.29 7.51 10.06
C LEU A 33 -9.84 6.80 11.34
N ASP A 34 -10.42 7.20 12.47
CA ASP A 34 -10.29 6.55 13.77
C ASP A 34 -11.55 5.70 14.03
N CYS A 35 -11.39 4.46 14.50
CA CYS A 35 -12.50 3.58 14.89
C CYS A 35 -12.08 2.63 16.02
N LEU A 36 -13.05 2.06 16.73
CA LEU A 36 -12.80 1.00 17.69
C LEU A 36 -12.68 -0.34 16.96
N TYR A 37 -11.77 -1.20 17.42
CA TYR A 37 -11.57 -2.51 16.79
C TYR A 37 -12.81 -3.41 16.85
N SER A 38 -13.68 -3.19 17.84
CA SER A 38 -14.96 -3.90 18.02
C SER A 38 -15.99 -3.57 16.96
N ASP A 39 -15.85 -2.43 16.28
CA ASP A 39 -16.84 -1.92 15.36
C ASP A 39 -16.53 -2.28 13.89
N LEU A 40 -15.35 -2.86 13.65
CA LEU A 40 -14.90 -3.36 12.35
C LEU A 40 -15.70 -4.62 11.97
N VAL A 41 -16.16 -4.68 10.72
CA VAL A 41 -16.74 -5.89 10.15
C VAL A 41 -15.74 -6.52 9.18
N SER A 42 -15.33 -7.76 9.48
CA SER A 42 -14.45 -8.56 8.63
C SER A 42 -15.29 -9.41 7.68
N HIS A 43 -15.10 -9.23 6.37
CA HIS A 43 -15.77 -10.01 5.34
C HIS A 43 -14.86 -11.09 4.79
N GLY A 44 -15.20 -12.36 5.04
CA GLY A 44 -14.46 -13.48 4.46
C GLY A 44 -14.42 -13.44 2.93
N PRO A 45 -13.39 -14.02 2.28
CA PRO A 45 -13.14 -13.89 0.83
C PRO A 45 -14.08 -14.77 -0.02
N GLU A 46 -15.38 -14.58 0.16
CA GLU A 46 -16.45 -15.35 -0.49
C GLU A 46 -17.38 -14.42 -1.26
N GLY A 47 -17.98 -14.91 -2.34
CA GLY A 47 -18.94 -14.16 -3.16
C GLY A 47 -18.36 -12.83 -3.64
N GLU A 48 -19.06 -11.72 -3.35
CA GLU A 48 -18.65 -10.37 -3.75
C GLU A 48 -17.31 -9.93 -3.11
N TYR A 49 -16.96 -10.46 -1.94
CA TYR A 49 -15.73 -10.15 -1.21
C TYR A 49 -14.52 -10.98 -1.66
N SER A 50 -14.69 -11.81 -2.71
CA SER A 50 -13.56 -12.49 -3.37
C SER A 50 -12.84 -11.60 -4.40
N LYS A 51 -13.43 -10.45 -4.75
CA LYS A 51 -12.86 -9.51 -5.73
C LYS A 51 -11.66 -8.78 -5.13
N MET A 52 -10.68 -8.46 -5.96
CA MET A 52 -9.57 -7.59 -5.58
C MET A 52 -9.94 -6.13 -5.78
N ALA A 53 -9.43 -5.27 -4.90
CA ALA A 53 -9.47 -3.82 -5.13
C ALA A 53 -8.57 -3.43 -6.30
N LEU A 54 -8.79 -2.25 -6.84
CA LEU A 54 -7.94 -1.69 -7.87
C LEU A 54 -6.61 -1.25 -7.25
N PHE A 55 -5.51 -1.87 -7.65
CA PHE A 55 -4.19 -1.58 -7.10
C PHE A 55 -3.41 -0.65 -8.04
N CYS A 56 -2.75 0.34 -7.46
CA CYS A 56 -1.74 1.14 -8.15
C CYS A 56 -0.38 0.43 -8.05
N ILE A 57 0.08 -0.16 -9.16
CA ILE A 57 1.34 -0.88 -9.23
C ILE A 57 2.39 0.01 -9.89
N LEU A 58 3.47 0.31 -9.16
CA LEU A 58 4.63 1.05 -9.67
C LEU A 58 5.76 0.05 -9.96
N SER A 59 6.22 0.02 -11.20
CA SER A 59 7.47 -0.65 -11.59
C SER A 59 8.48 0.40 -12.00
N PHE A 60 9.72 0.27 -11.52
CA PHE A 60 10.78 1.21 -11.85
C PHE A 60 12.12 0.49 -12.00
N ASP A 61 13.02 1.13 -12.75
CA ASP A 61 14.37 0.67 -13.00
C ASP A 61 15.33 1.87 -12.99
N ILE A 62 16.61 1.63 -12.68
CA ILE A 62 17.62 2.68 -12.54
C ILE A 62 18.89 2.31 -13.28
N GLU A 63 19.55 3.33 -13.83
CA GLU A 63 20.85 3.19 -14.49
C GLU A 63 21.88 4.08 -13.79
N PHE A 64 23.13 3.60 -13.71
CA PHE A 64 24.23 4.29 -13.06
C PHE A 64 25.42 4.46 -14.02
N ALA A 65 26.26 5.47 -13.78
CA ALA A 65 27.51 5.67 -14.51
C ALA A 65 28.67 4.97 -13.80
N GLY A 66 28.94 3.72 -14.16
CA GLY A 66 29.96 2.88 -13.51
C GLY A 66 31.41 3.14 -13.98
N ARG A 67 32.36 2.93 -13.07
CA ARG A 67 33.80 2.88 -13.38
C ARG A 67 34.19 1.56 -14.08
N LYS A 68 35.03 1.64 -15.12
CA LYS A 68 35.45 0.47 -15.90
C LYS A 68 36.14 -0.59 -15.02
N GLY A 69 35.61 -1.82 -15.04
CA GLY A 69 36.18 -2.96 -14.34
C GLY A 69 35.78 -3.08 -12.86
N TYR A 70 34.89 -2.21 -12.38
CA TYR A 70 34.35 -2.25 -11.02
C TYR A 70 32.85 -2.49 -11.06
N PHE A 71 32.33 -3.21 -10.06
CA PHE A 71 30.90 -3.23 -9.80
C PHE A 71 30.48 -1.86 -9.19
N PRO A 72 29.25 -1.39 -9.42
CA PRO A 72 28.83 -0.07 -8.97
C PRO A 72 28.84 0.05 -7.45
N GLU A 73 29.38 1.17 -6.97
CA GLU A 73 29.39 1.54 -5.56
C GLU A 73 28.58 2.82 -5.36
N PRO A 74 27.60 2.84 -4.42
CA PRO A 74 26.73 4.01 -4.22
C PRO A 74 27.45 5.33 -3.90
N ASN A 75 28.67 5.27 -3.36
CA ASN A 75 29.48 6.46 -3.03
C ASN A 75 30.30 7.00 -4.22
N HIS A 76 30.46 6.21 -5.29
CA HIS A 76 31.36 6.53 -6.40
C HIS A 76 30.65 6.60 -7.75
N ASP A 77 29.59 5.82 -7.94
CA ASP A 77 28.92 5.60 -9.22
C ASP A 77 27.48 6.15 -9.13
N PRO A 78 27.23 7.40 -9.59
CA PRO A 78 25.92 8.04 -9.42
C PRO A 78 24.86 7.41 -10.31
N VAL A 79 23.62 7.39 -9.81
CA VAL A 79 22.43 7.11 -10.63
C VAL A 79 22.25 8.24 -11.64
N ILE A 80 22.15 7.89 -12.91
CA ILE A 80 22.02 8.84 -14.01
C ILE A 80 20.63 8.83 -14.64
N GLN A 81 19.87 7.75 -14.49
CA GLN A 81 18.51 7.64 -15.00
C GLN A 81 17.63 6.83 -14.05
N VAL A 82 16.36 7.22 -13.99
CA VAL A 82 15.29 6.49 -13.30
C VAL A 82 14.11 6.43 -14.27
N TYR A 83 13.70 5.23 -14.63
CA TYR A 83 12.52 4.99 -15.45
C TYR A 83 11.44 4.37 -14.59
N PHE A 84 10.19 4.80 -14.77
CA PHE A 84 9.06 4.20 -14.07
C PHE A 84 7.83 4.10 -14.95
N ILE A 85 7.00 3.10 -14.66
CA ILE A 85 5.68 2.91 -15.24
C ILE A 85 4.69 2.58 -14.12
N THR A 86 3.50 3.17 -14.19
CA THR A 86 2.42 2.93 -13.23
C THR A 86 1.25 2.27 -13.93
N PHE A 87 0.72 1.21 -13.33
CA PHE A 87 -0.49 0.52 -13.77
C PHE A 87 -1.58 0.66 -12.72
N VAL A 88 -2.81 0.82 -13.18
CA VAL A 88 -4.02 0.71 -12.34
C VAL A 88 -4.82 -0.45 -12.92
N PHE A 89 -4.93 -1.53 -12.16
CA PHE A 89 -5.70 -2.72 -12.50
C PHE A 89 -7.07 -2.66 -11.87
#